data_AF-A0AAV6HKK2-F1
#
_entry.id   AF-A0AAV6HKK2-F1
#
_cell.length_a   1.000
_cell.length_b   1.000
_cell.length_c   1.000
_cell.angle_alpha   90.00
_cell.angle_beta   90.00
_cell.angle_gamma   90.00
#
_symmetry.space_group_name_H-M   'P 1'
#
loop_
_entity.id
_entity.type
_entity.pdbx_description
1 polymer ?
#
loop_
_entity_poly.entity_id
_entity_poly.type
_entity_poly.pdbx_seq_one_letter_code
_entity_poly.pdbx_strand_id
1 'polypeptide(L)'
;MFTAFNALGIIAFSFGDAMLPEIQSTMREPAKKNMYKGVSTAYGIIVMTYWQLAFCGYWAFGNAVQPYIVASLTTPEWTTVMANLFAVIQISGCFQIYCRPTYAYFEERMLSNKTTSSLPIRNHIIRLLFTSIYMALITLIAAAMPFFGDFVAICGAIGFTPLDFVFPVLAYMKAGKAPRDTKIRYSLMILNLAIATWFSVVAVLGCIGAVKFIVDDVKTYKFFHDM
;
A
#
# COMPACT_ATOMS: atom_id res chain seq x y z
N MET A 1 22.68 4.06 -7.17
CA MET A 1 21.95 5.18 -6.54
C MET A 1 20.45 5.09 -6.78
N PHE A 2 19.96 5.04 -8.02
CA PHE A 2 18.52 4.95 -8.30
C PHE A 2 17.83 3.73 -7.70
N THR A 3 18.51 2.56 -7.64
CA THR A 3 18.00 1.36 -6.97
C THR A 3 17.71 1.58 -5.49
N ALA A 4 18.51 2.41 -4.80
CA ALA A 4 18.29 2.74 -3.39
C ALA A 4 17.05 3.62 -3.21
N PHE A 5 16.82 4.57 -4.14
CA PHE A 5 15.60 5.37 -4.12
C PHE A 5 14.35 4.54 -4.43
N ASN A 6 14.44 3.62 -5.38
CA ASN A 6 13.36 2.67 -5.66
C ASN A 6 13.04 1.80 -4.42
N ALA A 7 14.07 1.28 -3.76
CA ALA A 7 13.93 0.50 -2.53
C ALA A 7 13.26 1.29 -1.39
N LEU A 8 13.53 2.59 -1.26
CA LEU A 8 12.83 3.44 -0.28
C LEU A 8 11.31 3.49 -0.55
N GLY A 9 10.89 3.57 -1.81
CA GLY A 9 9.49 3.49 -2.21
C GLY A 9 8.86 2.14 -1.87
N ILE A 10 9.57 1.04 -2.14
CA ILE A 10 9.11 -0.32 -1.80
C ILE A 10 8.95 -0.50 -0.29
N ILE A 11 9.90 0.01 0.50
CA ILE A 11 9.82 -0.04 1.96
C ILE A 11 8.61 0.77 2.45
N ALA A 12 8.40 1.97 1.92
CA ALA A 12 7.26 2.81 2.28
C ALA A 12 5.92 2.15 1.94
N PHE A 13 5.82 1.48 0.78
CA PHE A 13 4.64 0.66 0.43
C PHE A 13 4.42 -0.48 1.42
N SER A 14 5.50 -1.18 1.81
CA SER A 14 5.41 -2.38 2.64
C SER A 14 4.90 -2.10 4.06
N PHE A 15 5.12 -0.89 4.58
CA PHE A 15 4.61 -0.46 5.88
C PHE A 15 3.32 0.35 5.81
N GLY A 16 2.80 0.60 4.60
CA GLY A 16 1.59 1.38 4.43
C GLY A 16 0.34 0.56 4.71
N ASP A 17 -0.62 1.13 5.45
CA ASP A 17 -1.90 0.47 5.73
C ASP A 17 -3.06 1.46 5.76
N ALA A 18 -3.87 1.41 4.69
CA ALA A 18 -5.07 2.22 4.54
C ALA A 18 -6.28 1.70 5.35
N MET A 19 -6.22 0.49 5.93
CA MET A 19 -7.34 -0.14 6.64
C MET A 19 -7.36 0.16 8.14
N LEU A 20 -6.34 0.83 8.68
CA LEU A 20 -6.28 1.16 10.10
C LEU A 20 -7.54 1.88 10.63
N PRO A 21 -8.14 2.87 9.93
CA PRO A 21 -9.36 3.52 10.43
C PRO A 21 -10.57 2.57 10.50
N GLU A 22 -10.69 1.64 9.55
CA GLU A 22 -11.79 0.65 9.49
C GLU A 22 -11.64 -0.42 10.56
N ILE A 23 -10.39 -0.85 10.84
CA ILE A 23 -10.11 -1.72 11.98
C ILE A 23 -10.42 -0.98 13.28
N GLN A 24 -10.06 0.30 13.38
CA GLN A 24 -10.31 1.08 14.59
C GLN A 24 -11.81 1.27 14.87
N SER A 25 -12.64 1.45 13.84
CA SER A 25 -14.08 1.65 13.98
C SER A 25 -14.82 0.39 14.47
N THR A 26 -14.26 -0.79 14.21
CA THR A 26 -14.84 -2.09 14.58
C THR A 26 -14.31 -2.66 15.89
N MET A 27 -13.30 -2.02 16.48
CA MET A 27 -12.64 -2.48 17.71
C MET A 27 -13.50 -2.25 18.97
N ARG A 28 -13.51 -3.26 19.86
CA ARG A 28 -14.22 -3.17 21.15
C ARG A 28 -13.59 -2.13 22.07
N GLU A 29 -14.43 -1.37 22.76
CA GLU A 29 -14.00 -0.39 23.75
C GLU A 29 -13.20 -1.03 24.91
N PRO A 30 -12.14 -0.38 25.41
CA PRO A 30 -11.59 0.93 25.03
C PRO A 30 -10.74 0.89 23.75
N ALA A 31 -11.26 1.49 22.66
CA ALA A 31 -10.68 1.36 21.32
C ALA A 31 -9.23 1.84 21.25
N LYS A 32 -8.89 2.98 21.87
CA LYS A 32 -7.53 3.54 21.84
C LYS A 32 -6.46 2.61 22.43
N LYS A 33 -6.73 2.00 23.59
CA LYS A 33 -5.76 1.13 24.27
C LYS A 33 -5.62 -0.21 23.53
N ASN A 34 -6.74 -0.77 23.11
CA ASN A 34 -6.77 -2.04 22.38
C ASN A 34 -6.12 -1.89 21.00
N MET A 35 -6.39 -0.79 20.30
CA MET A 35 -5.77 -0.46 19.00
C MET A 35 -4.26 -0.29 19.14
N TYR A 36 -3.77 0.47 20.13
CA TYR A 36 -2.33 0.63 20.32
C TYR A 36 -1.62 -0.71 20.55
N LYS A 37 -2.18 -1.59 21.39
CA LYS A 37 -1.63 -2.92 21.64
C LYS A 37 -1.66 -3.79 20.38
N GLY A 38 -2.77 -3.78 19.64
CA GLY A 38 -2.93 -4.52 18.40
C GLY A 38 -1.95 -4.08 17.32
N VAL A 39 -1.91 -2.78 17.01
CA VAL A 39 -1.02 -2.18 16.04
C VAL A 39 0.45 -2.40 16.43
N SER A 40 0.83 -2.13 17.68
CA SER A 40 2.21 -2.34 18.12
C SER A 40 2.66 -3.81 18.00
N THR A 41 1.78 -4.76 18.30
CA THR A 41 2.10 -6.19 18.18
C THR A 41 2.19 -6.59 16.70
N ALA A 42 1.25 -6.12 15.87
CA ALA A 42 1.22 -6.41 14.44
C ALA A 42 2.48 -5.87 13.73
N TYR A 43 2.83 -4.60 13.91
CA TYR A 43 4.04 -4.02 13.35
C TYR A 43 5.32 -4.69 13.87
N GLY A 44 5.33 -5.13 15.14
CA GLY A 44 6.44 -5.93 15.67
C GLY A 44 6.63 -7.24 14.90
N ILE A 45 5.55 -7.97 14.63
CA ILE A 45 5.59 -9.20 13.82
C ILE A 45 6.01 -8.89 12.38
N ILE A 46 5.45 -7.85 11.76
CA ILE A 46 5.78 -7.44 10.39
C ILE A 46 7.27 -7.13 10.23
N VAL A 47 7.85 -6.34 11.14
CA VAL A 47 9.28 -6.01 11.09
C VAL A 47 10.13 -7.27 11.21
N MET A 48 9.79 -8.17 12.15
CA MET A 48 10.51 -9.42 12.32
C MET A 48 10.46 -10.29 11.06
N THR A 49 9.28 -10.48 10.47
CA THR A 49 9.11 -11.34 9.28
C THR A 49 9.78 -10.73 8.05
N TYR A 50 9.69 -9.41 7.86
CA TYR A 50 10.35 -8.72 6.73
C TYR A 50 11.87 -8.80 6.84
N TRP A 51 12.42 -8.60 8.04
CA TRP A 51 13.87 -8.73 8.25
C TRP A 51 14.33 -10.16 8.03
N GLN A 52 13.64 -11.14 8.59
CA GLN A 52 13.94 -12.56 8.36
C GLN A 52 13.96 -12.89 6.86
N LEU A 53 12.95 -12.46 6.11
CA LEU A 53 12.87 -12.71 4.68
C LEU A 53 13.96 -11.98 3.90
N ALA A 54 14.28 -10.74 4.25
CA ALA A 54 15.32 -9.95 3.59
C ALA A 54 16.72 -10.56 3.80
N PHE A 55 17.07 -10.95 5.03
CA PHE A 55 18.37 -11.57 5.32
C PHE A 55 18.49 -12.95 4.70
N CYS A 56 17.48 -13.82 4.86
CA CYS A 56 17.51 -15.16 4.28
C CYS A 56 17.50 -15.12 2.75
N GLY A 57 16.70 -14.23 2.15
CA GLY A 57 16.61 -14.05 0.70
C GLY A 57 17.93 -13.56 0.11
N TYR A 58 18.55 -12.54 0.72
CA TYR A 58 19.86 -12.06 0.27
C TYR A 58 20.96 -13.10 0.49
N TRP A 59 20.93 -13.84 1.59
CA TRP A 59 21.90 -14.92 1.84
C TRP A 59 21.79 -16.05 0.80
N ALA A 60 20.57 -16.41 0.39
CA ALA A 60 20.33 -17.51 -0.53
C ALA A 60 20.64 -17.17 -2.00
N PHE A 61 20.22 -15.98 -2.46
CA PHE A 61 20.27 -15.61 -3.89
C PHE A 61 21.24 -14.47 -4.20
N GLY A 62 21.81 -13.81 -3.18
CA GLY A 62 22.74 -12.70 -3.34
C GLY A 62 22.15 -11.55 -4.15
N ASN A 63 22.92 -11.06 -5.12
CA ASN A 63 22.50 -9.95 -5.99
C ASN A 63 21.52 -10.37 -7.11
N ALA A 64 21.19 -11.66 -7.24
CA ALA A 64 20.28 -12.17 -8.25
C ALA A 64 18.80 -12.23 -7.78
N VAL A 65 18.51 -11.76 -6.56
CA VAL A 65 17.14 -11.69 -6.02
C VAL A 65 16.25 -10.87 -6.94
N GLN A 66 15.16 -11.49 -7.38
CA GLN A 66 14.09 -10.81 -8.10
C GLN A 66 13.15 -10.08 -7.12
N PRO A 67 12.54 -8.94 -7.52
CA PRO A 67 11.55 -8.22 -6.70
C PRO A 67 10.39 -9.11 -6.25
N TYR A 68 10.00 -10.07 -7.09
CA TYR A 68 9.10 -11.15 -6.72
C TYR A 68 9.93 -12.38 -6.30
N ILE A 69 10.04 -12.61 -4.99
CA ILE A 69 10.97 -13.62 -4.44
C ILE A 69 10.69 -15.04 -4.94
N VAL A 70 9.43 -15.39 -5.19
CA VAL A 70 9.06 -16.72 -5.68
C VAL A 70 9.57 -16.96 -7.10
N ALA A 71 9.76 -15.91 -7.91
CA ALA A 71 10.44 -16.04 -9.21
C ALA A 71 11.94 -16.31 -9.09
N SER A 72 12.55 -16.09 -7.92
CA SER A 72 13.95 -16.47 -7.67
C SER A 72 14.11 -17.96 -7.32
N LEU A 73 13.03 -18.66 -6.98
CA LEU A 73 13.04 -20.09 -6.66
C LEU A 73 13.05 -20.92 -7.94
N THR A 74 14.22 -21.44 -8.31
CA THR A 74 14.41 -22.25 -9.53
C THR A 74 14.29 -23.76 -9.28
N THR A 75 14.52 -24.25 -8.08
CA THR A 75 14.48 -25.69 -7.75
C THR A 75 14.00 -25.92 -6.31
N PRO A 76 13.18 -26.94 -6.01
CA PRO A 76 12.39 -27.81 -6.90
C PRO A 76 11.06 -27.15 -7.36
N GLU A 77 10.55 -27.55 -8.52
CA GLU A 77 9.37 -26.91 -9.15
C GLU A 77 8.09 -26.99 -8.30
N TRP A 78 7.86 -28.11 -7.60
CA TRP A 78 6.71 -28.26 -6.71
C TRP A 78 6.62 -27.14 -5.67
N THR A 79 7.75 -26.72 -5.10
CA THR A 79 7.79 -25.66 -4.09
C THR A 79 7.37 -24.33 -4.67
N THR A 80 7.81 -24.01 -5.89
CA THR A 80 7.42 -22.77 -6.60
C THR A 80 5.93 -22.76 -6.91
N VAL A 81 5.37 -23.88 -7.38
CA VAL A 81 3.91 -24.01 -7.62
C VAL A 81 3.11 -23.86 -6.34
N MET A 82 3.53 -24.53 -5.26
CA MET A 82 2.87 -24.47 -3.96
C MET A 82 2.91 -23.05 -3.37
N ALA A 83 4.06 -22.37 -3.44
CA ALA A 83 4.21 -21.00 -2.96
C ALA A 83 3.32 -20.02 -3.74
N ASN A 84 3.28 -20.14 -5.07
CA ASN A 84 2.39 -19.35 -5.91
C ASN A 84 0.90 -19.60 -5.57
N LEU A 85 0.50 -20.86 -5.35
CA LEU A 85 -0.88 -21.19 -4.97
C LEU A 85 -1.27 -20.52 -3.66
N PHE A 86 -0.42 -20.59 -2.63
CA PHE A 86 -0.68 -19.91 -1.35
C PHE A 86 -0.70 -18.39 -1.50
N ALA A 87 0.19 -17.82 -2.30
CA ALA A 87 0.18 -16.38 -2.60
C ALA A 87 -1.14 -15.95 -3.24
N VAL A 88 -1.65 -16.70 -4.21
CA VAL A 88 -2.95 -16.42 -4.86
C VAL A 88 -4.09 -16.48 -3.85
N ILE A 89 -4.14 -17.52 -3.02
CA ILE A 89 -5.17 -17.66 -1.98
C ILE A 89 -5.11 -16.48 -1.01
N GLN A 90 -3.93 -16.13 -0.52
CA GLN A 90 -3.73 -15.01 0.40
C GLN A 90 -4.16 -13.68 -0.23
N ILE A 91 -3.66 -13.36 -1.43
CA ILE A 91 -3.95 -12.11 -2.14
C ILE A 91 -5.44 -11.99 -2.43
N SER A 92 -6.11 -13.09 -2.79
CA SER A 92 -7.57 -13.07 -3.01
C SER A 92 -8.35 -12.64 -1.76
N GLY A 93 -7.93 -13.10 -0.58
CA GLY A 93 -8.52 -12.69 0.70
C GLY A 93 -8.26 -11.23 1.02
N CYS A 94 -7.00 -10.78 0.87
CA CYS A 94 -6.64 -9.37 1.07
C CYS A 94 -7.42 -8.46 0.12
N PHE A 95 -7.51 -8.81 -1.15
CA PHE A 95 -8.21 -8.04 -2.17
C PHE A 95 -9.67 -7.79 -1.82
N GLN A 96 -10.38 -8.80 -1.29
CA GLN A 96 -11.76 -8.62 -0.84
C GLN A 96 -11.89 -7.61 0.30
N ILE A 97 -10.95 -7.61 1.25
CA ILE A 97 -10.97 -6.68 2.39
C ILE A 97 -10.72 -5.25 1.91
N TYR A 98 -9.71 -5.04 1.06
CA TYR A 98 -9.38 -3.72 0.52
C TYR A 98 -10.47 -3.14 -0.40
N CYS A 99 -11.22 -3.98 -1.11
CA CYS A 99 -12.30 -3.50 -1.97
C CYS A 99 -13.53 -2.97 -1.20
N ARG A 100 -13.78 -3.47 0.03
CA ARG A 100 -14.96 -3.11 0.82
C ARG A 100 -15.10 -1.60 1.07
N PRO A 101 -14.09 -0.89 1.62
CA PRO A 101 -14.22 0.54 1.89
C PRO A 101 -14.32 1.36 0.60
N THR A 102 -13.61 0.95 -0.46
CA THR A 102 -13.73 1.59 -1.78
C THR A 102 -15.17 1.51 -2.30
N TYR A 103 -15.78 0.32 -2.27
CA TYR A 103 -17.17 0.16 -2.69
C TYR A 103 -18.14 0.90 -1.80
N ALA A 104 -17.94 0.89 -0.47
CA ALA A 104 -18.78 1.62 0.47
C ALA A 104 -18.76 3.13 0.19
N TYR A 105 -17.57 3.71 -0.05
CA TYR A 105 -17.41 5.12 -0.39
C TYR A 105 -18.12 5.50 -1.71
N PHE A 106 -17.95 4.68 -2.75
CA PHE A 106 -18.62 4.92 -4.02
C PHE A 106 -20.14 4.77 -3.92
N GLU A 107 -20.61 3.77 -3.18
CA GLU A 107 -22.02 3.53 -2.93
C GLU A 107 -22.66 4.70 -2.19
N GLU A 108 -22.02 5.20 -1.12
CA GLU A 108 -22.45 6.41 -0.41
C GLU A 108 -22.50 7.63 -1.33
N ARG A 109 -21.44 7.87 -2.13
CA ARG A 109 -21.35 9.02 -3.04
C ARG A 109 -22.40 8.99 -4.14
N MET A 110 -22.69 7.81 -4.70
CA MET A 110 -23.67 7.63 -5.77
C MET A 110 -25.11 7.64 -5.28
N LEU A 111 -25.38 7.03 -4.13
CA LEU A 111 -26.73 6.95 -3.55
C LEU A 111 -27.12 8.25 -2.85
N SER A 112 -26.18 8.95 -2.21
CA SER A 112 -26.43 10.27 -1.61
C SER A 112 -26.88 11.30 -2.66
N ASN A 113 -26.45 11.15 -3.92
CA ASN A 113 -26.80 12.06 -5.01
C ASN A 113 -28.14 11.73 -5.70
N LYS A 114 -28.86 10.67 -5.27
CA LYS A 114 -30.18 10.30 -5.79
C LYS A 114 -31.19 10.18 -4.67
N THR A 115 -31.89 11.29 -4.44
CA THR A 115 -33.11 11.43 -3.64
C THR A 115 -34.09 10.26 -3.86
N THR A 116 -34.14 9.36 -2.88
CA THR A 116 -35.37 8.79 -2.29
C THR A 116 -36.39 8.05 -3.17
N SER A 117 -36.06 7.57 -4.38
CA SER A 117 -36.97 6.71 -5.14
C SER A 117 -36.29 5.87 -6.22
N SER A 118 -35.55 4.81 -5.85
CA SER A 118 -35.09 3.86 -6.87
C SER A 118 -35.18 2.40 -6.44
N LEU A 119 -35.95 1.67 -7.24
CA LEU A 119 -36.10 0.23 -7.31
C LEU A 119 -34.78 -0.50 -6.96
N PRO A 120 -34.82 -1.56 -6.11
CA PRO A 120 -33.63 -2.28 -5.66
C PRO A 120 -32.80 -2.86 -6.82
N ILE A 121 -33.46 -3.16 -7.95
CA ILE A 121 -32.84 -3.67 -9.18
C ILE A 121 -31.89 -2.63 -9.81
N ARG A 122 -32.27 -1.35 -9.82
CA ARG A 122 -31.44 -0.28 -10.39
C ARG A 122 -30.15 -0.09 -9.59
N ASN A 123 -30.24 -0.17 -8.26
CA ASN A 123 -29.07 -0.07 -7.39
C ASN A 123 -28.13 -1.26 -7.58
N HIS A 124 -28.68 -2.46 -7.75
CA HIS A 124 -27.88 -3.66 -8.02
C HIS A 124 -27.15 -3.59 -9.37
N ILE A 125 -27.81 -3.09 -10.43
CA ILE A 125 -27.21 -2.89 -11.76
C ILE A 125 -26.10 -1.84 -11.71
N ILE A 126 -26.33 -0.71 -11.03
CA ILE A 126 -25.32 0.33 -10.86
C ILE A 126 -24.10 -0.25 -10.13
N ARG A 127 -24.30 -0.96 -9.02
CA ARG A 127 -23.22 -1.62 -8.26
C ARG A 127 -22.44 -2.60 -9.13
N LEU A 128 -23.12 -3.41 -9.94
CA LEU A 128 -22.50 -4.38 -10.83
C LEU A 128 -21.66 -3.68 -11.91
N LEU A 129 -22.18 -2.62 -12.54
CA LEU A 129 -21.44 -1.82 -13.53
C LEU A 129 -20.19 -1.16 -12.93
N PHE A 130 -20.29 -0.57 -11.73
CA PHE A 130 -19.12 0.04 -11.09
C PHE A 130 -18.06 -1.00 -10.73
N THR A 131 -18.51 -2.13 -10.17
CA THR A 131 -17.61 -3.23 -9.82
C THR A 131 -16.93 -3.80 -11.07
N SER A 132 -17.66 -4.01 -12.17
CA SER A 132 -17.08 -4.54 -13.40
C SER A 132 -16.09 -3.57 -14.06
N ILE A 133 -16.40 -2.28 -14.10
CA ILE A 133 -15.49 -1.24 -14.61
C ILE A 133 -14.21 -1.18 -13.76
N TYR A 134 -14.36 -1.21 -12.43
CA TYR A 134 -13.22 -1.21 -11.51
C TYR A 134 -12.33 -2.45 -11.68
N MET A 135 -12.92 -3.64 -11.78
CA MET A 135 -12.17 -4.88 -12.04
C MET A 135 -11.47 -4.87 -13.39
N ALA A 136 -12.17 -4.40 -14.44
CA ALA A 136 -11.59 -4.28 -15.77
C ALA A 136 -10.39 -3.32 -15.78
N LEU A 137 -10.49 -2.19 -15.10
CA LEU A 137 -9.39 -1.23 -14.98
C LEU A 137 -8.19 -1.83 -14.24
N ILE A 138 -8.39 -2.49 -13.10
CA ILE A 138 -7.29 -3.14 -12.37
C ILE A 138 -6.63 -4.21 -13.21
N THR A 139 -7.43 -5.02 -13.91
CA THR A 139 -6.92 -6.10 -14.77
C THR A 139 -6.11 -5.54 -15.93
N LEU A 140 -6.58 -4.44 -16.53
CA LEU A 140 -5.85 -3.73 -17.59
C LEU A 140 -4.52 -3.18 -17.07
N ILE A 141 -4.51 -2.54 -15.89
CA ILE A 141 -3.29 -2.02 -15.28
C ILE A 141 -2.32 -3.17 -14.97
N ALA A 142 -2.81 -4.29 -14.42
CA ALA A 142 -2.00 -5.47 -14.13
C ALA A 142 -1.41 -6.10 -15.40
N ALA A 143 -2.15 -6.14 -16.50
CA ALA A 143 -1.67 -6.63 -17.79
C ALA A 143 -0.64 -5.68 -18.45
N ALA A 144 -0.78 -4.36 -18.22
CA ALA A 144 0.11 -3.35 -18.81
C ALA A 144 1.43 -3.16 -18.06
N MET A 145 1.51 -3.54 -16.77
CA MET A 145 2.66 -3.28 -15.90
C MET A 145 3.30 -4.60 -15.45
N PRO A 146 4.24 -5.18 -16.23
CA PRO A 146 4.91 -6.43 -15.89
C PRO A 146 5.96 -6.25 -14.76
N PHE A 147 6.33 -5.02 -14.44
CA PHE A 147 7.38 -4.67 -13.48
C PHE A 147 6.80 -4.44 -12.08
N PHE A 148 6.66 -5.52 -11.32
CA PHE A 148 6.07 -5.49 -9.98
C PHE A 148 6.80 -4.54 -9.02
N GLY A 149 8.15 -4.59 -8.98
CA GLY A 149 8.96 -3.80 -8.05
C GLY A 149 8.78 -2.29 -8.25
N ASP A 150 8.80 -1.83 -9.50
CA ASP A 150 8.71 -0.41 -9.83
C ASP A 150 7.30 0.12 -9.62
N PHE A 151 6.27 -0.67 -9.94
CA PHE A 151 4.89 -0.31 -9.63
C PHE A 151 4.66 -0.13 -8.13
N VAL A 152 5.13 -1.10 -7.33
CA VAL A 152 5.04 -1.06 -5.87
C VAL A 152 5.75 0.17 -5.31
N ALA A 153 6.92 0.50 -5.84
CA ALA A 153 7.66 1.68 -5.41
C ALA A 153 6.93 2.99 -5.72
N ILE A 154 6.29 3.12 -6.89
CA ILE A 154 5.46 4.29 -7.21
C ILE A 154 4.27 4.40 -6.26
N CYS A 155 3.54 3.29 -6.04
CA CYS A 155 2.41 3.28 -5.13
C CYS A 155 2.83 3.66 -3.69
N GLY A 156 4.00 3.19 -3.24
CA GLY A 156 4.58 3.55 -1.96
C GLY A 156 4.94 5.03 -1.87
N ALA A 157 5.64 5.54 -2.89
CA ALA A 157 6.13 6.91 -2.92
C ALA A 157 5.01 7.95 -3.05
N ILE A 158 4.04 7.73 -3.95
CA ILE A 158 2.98 8.70 -4.25
C ILE A 158 1.76 8.50 -3.33
N GLY A 159 1.40 7.25 -3.04
CA GLY A 159 0.20 6.92 -2.27
C GLY A 159 0.47 6.87 -0.79
N PHE A 160 1.17 5.83 -0.35
CA PHE A 160 1.32 5.54 1.09
C PHE A 160 2.21 6.55 1.81
N THR A 161 3.29 7.03 1.21
CA THR A 161 4.22 7.93 1.92
C THR A 161 3.55 9.23 2.38
N PRO A 162 2.81 9.96 1.51
CA PRO A 162 2.08 11.14 1.94
C PRO A 162 0.90 10.82 2.86
N LEU A 163 0.16 9.74 2.60
CA LEU A 163 -1.04 9.40 3.37
C LEU A 163 -0.73 8.91 4.79
N ASP A 164 0.37 8.16 4.99
CA ASP A 164 0.67 7.52 6.27
C ASP A 164 1.71 8.29 7.09
N PHE A 165 2.65 9.00 6.45
CA PHE A 165 3.68 9.74 7.19
C PHE A 165 3.45 11.25 7.23
N VAL A 166 2.92 11.86 6.16
CA VAL A 166 2.76 13.32 6.07
C VAL A 166 1.41 13.76 6.60
N PHE A 167 0.33 13.10 6.17
CA PHE A 167 -1.04 13.50 6.51
C PHE A 167 -1.33 13.42 8.02
N PRO A 168 -0.94 12.36 8.77
CA PRO A 168 -1.23 12.30 10.20
C PRO A 168 -0.50 13.39 10.99
N VAL A 169 0.70 13.78 10.56
CA VAL A 169 1.45 14.89 11.14
C VAL A 169 0.71 16.22 10.93
N LEU A 170 0.28 16.50 9.69
CA LEU A 170 -0.50 17.70 9.39
C LEU A 170 -1.83 17.74 10.15
N ALA A 171 -2.52 16.60 10.21
CA ALA A 171 -3.76 16.44 10.97
C ALA A 171 -3.55 16.67 12.47
N TYR A 172 -2.47 16.13 13.05
CA TYR A 172 -2.11 16.35 14.46
C TYR A 172 -1.83 17.83 14.76
N MET A 173 -1.09 18.52 13.89
CA MET A 173 -0.83 19.96 14.05
C MET A 173 -2.11 20.79 13.94
N LYS A 174 -3.01 20.46 13.00
CA LYS A 174 -4.28 21.17 12.81
C LYS A 174 -5.29 20.89 13.93
N ALA A 175 -5.27 19.69 14.52
CA ALA A 175 -6.16 19.30 15.60
C ALA A 175 -5.90 20.07 16.92
N GLY A 176 -4.79 20.79 17.04
CA GLY A 176 -4.53 21.70 18.16
C GLY A 176 -4.35 21.04 19.53
N LYS A 177 -4.22 19.71 19.60
CA LYS A 177 -4.05 18.92 20.85
C LYS A 177 -2.62 18.96 21.38
N ALA A 178 -1.99 20.13 21.37
CA ALA A 178 -0.63 20.29 21.82
C ALA A 178 -0.54 20.35 23.36
N PRO A 179 0.55 19.85 23.96
CA PRO A 179 0.75 19.92 25.41
C PRO A 179 0.79 21.37 25.91
N ARG A 180 0.38 21.54 27.17
CA ARG A 180 0.27 22.84 27.86
C ARG A 180 1.64 23.52 28.04
N ASP A 181 2.70 22.72 28.17
CA ASP A 181 4.08 23.19 28.24
C ASP A 181 4.60 23.69 26.89
N THR A 182 4.90 24.97 26.81
CA THR A 182 5.36 25.64 25.59
C THR A 182 6.64 25.03 25.02
N LYS A 183 7.58 24.60 25.88
CA LYS A 183 8.85 23.96 25.45
C LYS A 183 8.62 22.58 24.82
N ILE A 184 7.78 21.75 25.44
CA ILE A 184 7.44 20.42 24.92
C ILE A 184 6.65 20.54 23.62
N ARG A 185 5.72 21.50 23.56
CA ARG A 185 4.96 21.80 22.34
C ARG A 185 5.87 22.21 21.17
N TYR A 186 6.81 23.12 21.39
CA TYR A 186 7.77 23.52 20.35
C TYR A 186 8.65 22.35 19.91
N SER A 187 9.16 21.55 20.85
CA SER A 187 9.98 20.36 20.54
C SER A 187 9.19 19.33 19.71
N LEU A 188 7.95 19.03 20.08
CA LEU A 188 7.09 18.09 19.33
C LEU A 188 6.73 18.63 17.95
N MET A 189 6.50 19.94 17.84
CA MET A 189 6.18 20.57 16.55
C MET A 189 7.38 20.50 15.59
N ILE A 190 8.59 20.79 16.07
CA ILE A 190 9.81 20.69 15.26
C ILE A 190 10.06 19.23 14.86
N LEU A 191 9.90 18.28 15.78
CA LEU A 191 10.07 16.85 15.49
C LEU A 191 9.08 16.38 14.41
N ASN A 192 7.79 16.69 14.58
CA ASN A 192 6.76 16.33 13.61
C ASN A 192 7.02 16.97 12.24
N LEU A 193 7.41 18.25 12.19
CA LEU A 193 7.76 18.92 10.95
C LEU A 193 9.00 18.31 10.29
N ALA A 194 10.02 17.94 11.07
CA ALA A 194 11.21 17.25 10.58
C ALA A 194 10.84 15.88 9.98
N ILE A 195 9.96 15.12 10.64
CA ILE A 195 9.45 13.84 10.13
C ILE A 195 8.69 14.06 8.81
N ALA A 196 7.74 14.99 8.76
CA ALA A 196 6.95 15.24 7.56
C ALA A 196 7.80 15.71 6.37
N THR A 197 8.77 16.59 6.61
CA THR A 197 9.70 17.06 5.57
C THR A 197 10.62 15.93 5.09
N TRP A 198 11.16 15.13 6.01
CA TRP A 198 11.99 13.97 5.67
C TRP A 198 11.23 12.95 4.80
N PHE A 199 10.04 12.52 5.23
CA PHE A 199 9.24 11.56 4.46
C PHE A 199 8.73 12.14 3.14
N SER A 200 8.51 13.45 3.06
CA SER A 200 8.20 14.12 1.79
C SER A 200 9.39 14.10 0.83
N VAL A 201 10.62 14.29 1.32
CA VAL A 201 11.84 14.14 0.50
C VAL A 201 12.00 12.69 0.04
N VAL A 202 11.78 11.72 0.92
CA VAL A 202 11.81 10.28 0.58
C VAL A 202 10.76 9.94 -0.48
N ALA A 203 9.54 10.47 -0.38
CA ALA A 203 8.49 10.30 -1.39
C ALA A 203 8.93 10.82 -2.76
N VAL A 204 9.51 12.02 -2.81
CA VAL A 204 9.99 12.61 -4.07
C VAL A 204 11.13 11.78 -4.66
N LEU A 205 12.12 11.40 -3.85
CA LEU A 205 13.24 10.58 -4.31
C LEU A 205 12.78 9.20 -4.80
N GLY A 206 11.88 8.55 -4.06
CA GLY A 206 11.28 7.27 -4.44
C GLY A 206 10.51 7.36 -5.76
N CYS A 207 9.73 8.43 -5.94
CA CYS A 207 9.01 8.68 -7.19
C CYS A 207 9.96 8.88 -8.37
N ILE A 208 11.03 9.69 -8.21
CA ILE A 208 12.04 9.88 -9.26
C ILE A 208 12.72 8.55 -9.62
N GLY A 209 13.08 7.75 -8.60
CA GLY A 209 13.68 6.44 -8.79
C GLY A 209 12.77 5.51 -9.60
N ALA A 210 11.53 5.37 -9.18
CA ALA A 210 10.59 4.44 -9.78
C ALA A 210 10.13 4.88 -11.19
N VAL A 211 9.88 6.17 -11.42
CA VAL A 211 9.57 6.70 -12.77
C VAL A 211 10.73 6.45 -13.73
N LYS A 212 11.98 6.62 -13.28
CA LYS A 212 13.14 6.35 -14.12
C LYS A 212 13.20 4.86 -14.51
N PHE A 213 13.02 3.95 -13.54
CA PHE A 213 13.02 2.51 -13.83
C PHE A 213 11.90 2.15 -14.81
N ILE A 214 10.67 2.63 -14.60
CA ILE A 214 9.57 2.40 -15.56
C ILE A 214 9.92 2.92 -16.95
N VAL A 215 10.50 4.11 -17.07
CA VAL A 215 10.89 4.66 -18.38
C VAL A 215 11.97 3.83 -19.05
N ASP A 216 12.94 3.30 -18.30
CA ASP A 216 13.98 2.45 -18.84
C ASP A 216 13.44 1.06 -19.22
N ASP A 217 12.51 0.52 -18.42
CA ASP A 217 11.86 -0.77 -18.64
C ASP A 217 10.84 -0.74 -19.80
N VAL A 218 10.13 0.37 -19.99
CA VAL A 218 9.22 0.57 -21.12
C VAL A 218 9.98 0.69 -22.46
N LYS A 219 11.24 1.15 -22.46
CA LYS A 219 12.06 1.18 -23.69
C LYS A 219 12.45 -0.22 -24.16
N THR A 220 12.64 -1.16 -23.23
CA THR A 220 12.90 -2.57 -23.51
C THR A 220 11.62 -3.36 -23.75
N TYR A 221 10.47 -2.88 -23.27
CA TYR A 221 9.18 -3.53 -23.45
C TYR A 221 8.48 -3.09 -24.74
N LYS A 222 8.40 -3.99 -25.73
CA LYS A 222 7.49 -3.81 -26.88
C LYS A 222 6.10 -4.29 -26.47
N PHE A 223 5.15 -3.36 -26.41
CA PHE A 223 3.74 -3.63 -26.13
C PHE A 223 3.20 -4.63 -27.18
N PHE A 224 2.85 -5.85 -26.75
CA PHE A 224 2.38 -6.98 -27.57
C PHE A 224 3.39 -7.52 -28.61
N HIS A 225 4.29 -8.43 -28.20
CA HIS A 225 5.03 -9.27 -29.15
C HIS A 225 4.51 -10.72 -29.25
N ASP A 226 3.41 -11.06 -28.57
CA ASP A 226 2.72 -12.35 -28.73
C ASP A 226 1.20 -12.14 -28.81
N MET A 227 0.74 -11.58 -29.94
CA MET A 227 -0.58 -11.89 -30.52
C MET A 227 -0.37 -12.53 -31.88
#